data_AF-A0A2J6I0V1-F1
#
_entry.id   AF-A0A2J6I0V1-F1
#
_cell.length_a   1.000
_cell.length_b   1.000
_cell.length_c   1.000
_cell.angle_alpha   90.00
_cell.angle_beta   90.00
_cell.angle_gamma   90.00
#
_symmetry.space_group_name_H-M   'P 1'
#
loop_
_entity.id
_entity.type
_entity.pdbx_description
1 polymer ?
#
loop_
_entity_poly.entity_id
_entity_poly.type
_entity_poly.pdbx_seq_one_letter_code
_entity_poly.pdbx_strand_id
1 'polypeptide(L)'
;VLAHEIGHYKKNHIVKGLIMSLVQSAFMIWLLWVAIDVPAMSLALGAPEASFYMGIVAFGLLFSPVSLLTGILSNITSRKFEYQADAFAKKNYSGKALINALIKLSVKNLSNLTPHPAYVFFHYSHPPILQRKKALED
;
A
#
# COMPACT_ATOMS: atom_id res chain seq x y z
N VAL A 1 -18.95 5.88 8.94
CA VAL A 1 -18.05 4.70 8.89
C VAL A 1 -18.69 3.58 8.10
N LEU A 2 -19.83 3.00 8.51
CA LEU A 2 -20.43 1.88 7.76
C LEU A 2 -20.69 2.18 6.26
N ALA A 3 -21.21 3.36 5.92
CA ALA A 3 -21.37 3.76 4.53
C ALA A 3 -20.04 3.80 3.74
N HIS A 4 -18.92 4.13 4.39
CA HIS A 4 -17.58 4.10 3.80
C HIS A 4 -17.14 2.65 3.56
N GLU A 5 -17.32 1.75 4.53
CA GLU A 5 -17.04 0.30 4.36
C GLU A 5 -17.86 -0.33 3.22
N ILE A 6 -19.15 0.01 3.12
CA ILE A 6 -20.01 -0.40 2.00
C ILE A 6 -19.49 0.17 0.68
N GLY A 7 -18.88 1.36 0.69
CA GLY A 7 -18.20 1.94 -0.47
C GLY A 7 -17.06 1.07 -0.98
N HIS A 8 -16.23 0.51 -0.08
CA HIS A 8 -15.18 -0.45 -0.48
C HIS A 8 -15.75 -1.70 -1.13
N TYR A 9 -16.81 -2.24 -0.55
CA TYR A 9 -17.52 -3.39 -1.12
C TYR A 9 -18.10 -3.06 -2.51
N LYS A 10 -18.85 -1.96 -2.64
CA LYS A 10 -19.51 -1.57 -3.89
C LYS A 10 -18.53 -1.31 -5.04
N LYS A 11 -17.31 -0.86 -4.72
CA LYS A 11 -16.26 -0.58 -5.71
C LYS A 11 -15.31 -1.75 -5.97
N ASN A 12 -15.58 -2.92 -5.37
CA ASN A 12 -14.78 -4.13 -5.46
C ASN A 12 -13.31 -3.90 -5.05
N HIS A 13 -13.06 -3.04 -4.05
CA HIS A 13 -11.70 -2.73 -3.61
C HIS A 13 -10.99 -3.97 -3.05
N ILE A 14 -11.71 -4.87 -2.37
CA ILE A 14 -11.17 -6.12 -1.83
C ILE A 14 -10.71 -7.04 -2.97
N VAL A 15 -11.55 -7.24 -4.00
CA VAL A 15 -11.20 -8.09 -5.15
C VAL A 15 -10.00 -7.52 -5.92
N LYS A 16 -9.97 -6.19 -6.12
CA LYS A 16 -8.79 -5.52 -6.71
C LYS A 16 -7.54 -5.72 -5.85
N GLY A 17 -7.67 -5.58 -4.53
CA GLY A 17 -6.59 -5.83 -3.57
C GLY A 17 -6.06 -7.26 -3.66
N LEU A 18 -6.95 -8.25 -3.77
CA LEU A 18 -6.60 -9.65 -3.94
C LEU A 18 -5.86 -9.91 -5.27
N ILE A 19 -6.34 -9.34 -6.38
CA ILE A 19 -5.66 -9.49 -7.67
C ILE A 19 -4.25 -8.86 -7.60
N MET A 20 -4.12 -7.67 -7.01
CA MET A 20 -2.82 -7.02 -6.82
C MET A 20 -1.88 -7.84 -5.95
N SER A 21 -2.37 -8.46 -4.86
CA SER A 21 -1.53 -9.29 -4.00
C SER A 21 -1.09 -10.60 -4.65
N LEU A 22 -1.93 -11.19 -5.50
CA LEU A 22 -1.57 -12.36 -6.31
C LEU A 22 -0.49 -12.01 -7.34
N VAL A 23 -0.64 -10.90 -8.05
CA VAL A 23 0.36 -10.40 -9.01
C VAL A 23 1.68 -10.09 -8.29
N GLN A 24 1.62 -9.42 -7.14
CA GLN A 24 2.81 -9.13 -6.34
C GLN A 24 3.50 -10.41 -5.86
N SER A 25 2.74 -11.40 -5.38
CA SER A 25 3.29 -12.69 -4.95
C SER A 25 3.97 -13.42 -6.10
N ALA A 26 3.32 -13.49 -7.27
CA ALA A 26 3.89 -14.10 -8.47
C ALA A 26 5.19 -13.39 -8.90
N PHE A 27 5.21 -12.06 -8.86
CA PHE A 27 6.40 -11.28 -9.15
C PHE A 27 7.54 -11.53 -8.16
N MET A 28 7.26 -11.66 -6.86
CA MET A 28 8.27 -11.97 -5.85
C MET A 28 8.83 -13.39 -6.00
N ILE A 29 7.99 -14.36 -6.38
CA ILE A 29 8.43 -15.73 -6.69
C ILE A 29 9.32 -15.73 -7.95
N TRP A 30 8.95 -14.98 -8.99
CA TRP A 30 9.79 -14.80 -10.17
C TRP A 30 11.13 -14.15 -9.81
N LEU A 31 11.13 -13.12 -8.97
CA LEU A 31 12.36 -12.48 -8.50
C LEU A 31 13.26 -13.42 -7.71
N LEU A 32 12.67 -14.29 -6.88
CA LEU A 32 13.39 -15.35 -6.18
C LEU A 32 14.02 -16.34 -7.16
N TRP A 33 13.27 -16.77 -8.18
CA TRP A 33 13.82 -17.62 -9.23
C TRP A 33 15.00 -16.95 -9.95
N VAL A 34 14.89 -15.67 -10.32
CA VAL A 34 15.99 -14.90 -10.92
C VAL A 34 17.20 -14.87 -9.99
N ALA A 35 16.99 -14.61 -8.69
CA ALA A 35 18.09 -14.51 -7.73
C ALA A 35 18.83 -15.83 -7.53
N ILE A 36 18.12 -16.96 -7.61
CA ILE A 36 18.67 -18.30 -7.38
C ILE A 36 19.30 -18.89 -8.66
N ASP A 37 18.62 -18.78 -9.80
CA ASP A 37 18.93 -19.56 -11.01
C ASP A 37 19.86 -18.82 -11.96
N VAL A 38 19.98 -17.49 -11.85
CA VAL A 38 20.89 -16.69 -12.67
C VAL A 38 22.29 -16.67 -12.03
N PRO A 39 23.32 -17.29 -12.64
CA PRO A 39 24.65 -17.40 -12.03
C PRO A 39 25.26 -16.04 -11.68
N ALA A 40 25.00 -15.01 -12.50
CA ALA A 40 25.50 -13.66 -12.27
C ALA A 40 25.12 -13.09 -10.89
N MET A 41 23.98 -13.48 -10.34
CA MET A 41 23.51 -13.00 -9.03
C MET A 41 24.40 -13.49 -7.89
N SER A 42 24.77 -14.78 -7.91
CA SER A 42 25.64 -15.37 -6.90
C SER A 42 27.11 -14.97 -7.11
N LEU A 43 27.56 -14.93 -8.36
CA LEU A 43 28.92 -14.49 -8.71
C LEU A 43 29.18 -13.02 -8.33
N ALA A 44 28.19 -12.12 -8.52
CA ALA A 44 28.30 -10.71 -8.13
C ALA A 44 28.48 -10.52 -6.62
N LEU A 45 28.09 -11.51 -5.81
CA LEU A 45 28.30 -11.52 -4.36
C LEU A 45 29.60 -12.24 -3.94
N GLY A 46 30.45 -12.62 -4.90
CA GLY A 46 31.75 -13.24 -4.64
C GLY A 46 31.72 -14.76 -4.50
N ALA A 47 30.64 -15.42 -4.94
CA ALA A 47 30.63 -16.88 -5.02
C ALA A 47 31.65 -17.37 -6.07
N PRO A 48 32.39 -18.46 -5.82
CA PRO A 48 33.34 -19.00 -6.80
C PRO A 48 32.64 -19.65 -8.01
N GLU A 49 31.39 -20.09 -7.82
CA GLU A 49 30.53 -20.70 -8.82
C GLU A 49 29.06 -20.39 -8.51
N ALA A 50 28.15 -20.80 -9.40
CA ALA A 50 26.72 -20.63 -9.20
C ALA A 50 26.28 -21.32 -7.88
N SER A 51 25.73 -20.55 -6.95
CA SER A 51 25.39 -21.04 -5.61
C SER A 51 23.96 -20.67 -5.21
N PHE A 52 23.16 -21.69 -4.90
CA PHE A 52 21.80 -21.56 -4.40
C PHE A 52 21.73 -20.71 -3.13
N TYR A 53 22.62 -20.95 -2.17
CA TYR A 53 22.64 -20.23 -0.89
C TYR A 53 22.95 -18.74 -1.08
N MET A 54 23.90 -18.43 -1.98
CA MET A 54 24.24 -17.05 -2.32
C MET A 54 23.10 -16.37 -3.09
N GLY A 55 22.34 -17.12 -3.89
CA GLY A 55 21.11 -16.63 -4.53
C GLY A 55 20.02 -16.22 -3.54
N ILE A 56 19.86 -16.95 -2.42
CA ILE A 56 18.94 -16.53 -1.34
C ILE A 56 19.41 -15.22 -0.69
N VAL A 57 20.71 -15.06 -0.46
CA VAL A 57 21.27 -13.80 0.06
C VAL A 57 21.01 -12.65 -0.93
N ALA A 58 21.24 -12.88 -2.23
CA ALA A 58 20.94 -11.91 -3.28
C ALA A 58 19.46 -11.51 -3.28
N PHE A 59 18.55 -12.48 -3.14
CA PHE A 59 17.13 -12.21 -3.00
C PHE A 59 16.83 -11.34 -1.78
N GLY A 60 17.41 -11.64 -0.62
CA GLY A 60 17.24 -10.84 0.60
C GLY A 60 17.66 -9.37 0.41
N LEU A 61 18.77 -9.13 -0.29
CA LEU A 61 19.24 -7.78 -0.62
C LEU A 61 18.30 -7.06 -1.60
N LEU A 62 17.80 -7.76 -2.62
CA LEU A 62 16.85 -7.21 -3.59
C LEU A 62 15.46 -6.99 -3.01
N PHE A 63 15.06 -7.78 -2.01
CA PHE A 63 13.72 -7.76 -1.44
C PHE A 63 13.35 -6.37 -0.92
N SER A 64 14.26 -5.71 -0.19
CA SER A 64 14.01 -4.40 0.43
C SER A 64 13.70 -3.29 -0.60
N PRO A 65 14.58 -2.97 -1.58
CA PRO A 65 14.30 -1.93 -2.56
C PRO A 65 13.09 -2.26 -3.44
N VAL A 66 12.89 -3.53 -3.81
CA VAL A 66 11.72 -3.96 -4.58
C VAL A 66 10.43 -3.78 -3.77
N SER A 67 10.45 -4.17 -2.49
CA SER A 67 9.30 -4.00 -1.58
C SER A 67 8.98 -2.53 -1.33
N LEU A 68 9.98 -1.66 -1.28
CA LEU A 68 9.77 -0.22 -1.19
C LEU A 68 9.00 0.31 -2.40
N LEU A 69 9.44 -0.04 -3.62
CA LEU A 69 8.81 0.43 -4.86
C LEU A 69 7.39 -0.10 -5.02
N THR A 70 7.19 -1.41 -4.81
CA THR A 70 5.85 -2.02 -4.85
C THR A 70 4.95 -1.50 -3.74
N GLY A 71 5.49 -1.22 -2.56
CA GLY A 71 4.81 -0.58 -1.44
C GLY A 71 4.28 0.82 -1.77
N ILE A 72 5.07 1.65 -2.47
CA ILE A 72 4.63 2.99 -2.92
C ILE A 72 3.41 2.86 -3.85
N LEU A 73 3.46 1.96 -4.83
CA LEU A 73 2.34 1.73 -5.77
C LEU A 73 1.08 1.25 -5.04
N SER A 74 1.25 0.34 -4.08
CA SER A 74 0.16 -0.15 -3.22
C SER A 74 -0.44 0.98 -2.37
N ASN A 75 0.40 1.83 -1.77
CA ASN A 75 -0.04 2.98 -0.98
C ASN A 75 -0.80 4.01 -1.82
N ILE A 76 -0.34 4.33 -3.04
CA ILE A 76 -1.07 5.22 -3.96
C ILE A 76 -2.46 4.66 -4.27
N THR A 77 -2.54 3.36 -4.58
CA THR A 77 -3.81 2.70 -4.91
C THR A 77 -4.76 2.67 -3.71
N SER A 78 -4.23 2.38 -2.52
CA SER A 78 -5.00 2.37 -1.26
C SER A 78 -5.59 3.75 -0.95
N ARG A 79 -4.79 4.82 -1.07
CA ARG A 79 -5.27 6.19 -0.90
C ARG A 79 -6.38 6.54 -1.90
N LYS A 80 -6.26 6.08 -3.16
CA LYS A 80 -7.31 6.27 -4.17
C LYS A 80 -8.61 5.52 -3.82
N PHE A 81 -8.51 4.35 -3.20
CA PHE A 81 -9.67 3.60 -2.73
C PHE A 81 -10.38 4.30 -1.56
N GLU A 82 -9.63 4.87 -0.61
CA GLU A 82 -10.18 5.68 0.48
C GLU A 82 -11.01 6.85 -0.04
N TYR A 83 -10.50 7.62 -1.00
CA TYR A 83 -11.26 8.73 -1.59
C TYR A 83 -12.54 8.28 -2.31
N GLN A 84 -12.50 7.13 -2.98
CA GLN A 84 -13.69 6.57 -3.63
C GLN A 84 -14.75 6.13 -2.60
N ALA A 85 -14.32 5.55 -1.49
CA ALA A 85 -15.21 5.14 -0.40
C ALA A 85 -15.78 6.34 0.36
N ASP A 86 -14.98 7.38 0.57
CA ASP A 86 -15.41 8.67 1.14
C ASP A 86 -16.47 9.35 0.27
N ALA A 87 -16.22 9.44 -1.03
CA ALA A 87 -17.19 9.99 -1.99
C ALA A 87 -18.49 9.16 -2.01
N PHE A 88 -18.40 7.83 -1.89
CA PHE A 88 -19.57 6.97 -1.77
C PHE A 88 -20.36 7.26 -0.49
N ALA A 89 -19.70 7.39 0.66
CA ALA A 89 -20.34 7.72 1.92
C ALA A 89 -20.97 9.12 1.95
N LYS A 90 -20.31 10.11 1.31
CA LYS A 90 -20.85 11.46 1.12
C LYS A 90 -22.13 11.43 0.30
N LYS A 91 -22.16 10.65 -0.79
CA LYS A 91 -23.30 10.56 -1.70
C LYS A 91 -24.50 9.80 -1.10
N ASN A 92 -24.25 8.72 -0.35
CA ASN A 92 -25.32 7.80 0.06
C ASN A 92 -25.74 7.94 1.53
N TYR A 93 -25.08 8.78 2.33
CA TYR A 93 -25.45 8.99 3.73
C TYR A 93 -25.16 10.42 4.21
N SER A 94 -23.92 10.72 4.60
CA SER A 94 -23.54 12.04 5.14
C SER A 94 -22.02 12.19 5.22
N GLY A 95 -21.50 13.17 4.46
CA GLY A 95 -20.09 13.58 4.55
C GLY A 95 -19.74 14.17 5.91
N LYS A 96 -20.63 15.00 6.49
CA LYS A 96 -20.43 15.62 7.82
C LYS A 96 -20.31 14.58 8.94
N ALA A 97 -21.17 13.55 8.92
CA ALA A 97 -21.10 12.47 9.90
C ALA A 97 -19.79 11.68 9.79
N LEU A 98 -19.29 11.47 8.55
CA LEU A 98 -18.02 10.82 8.33
C LEU A 98 -16.83 11.67 8.80
N ILE A 99 -16.80 12.97 8.50
CA ILE A 99 -15.76 13.90 9.01
C ILE A 99 -15.69 13.83 10.53
N ASN A 100 -16.83 13.93 11.22
CA ASN A 100 -16.87 13.85 12.68
C ASN A 100 -16.36 12.51 13.22
N ALA A 101 -16.68 11.41 12.55
CA ALA A 101 -16.18 10.09 12.92
C ALA A 101 -14.65 9.99 12.75
N LEU A 102 -14.11 10.51 11.64
CA LEU A 102 -12.67 10.53 11.37
C LEU A 102 -11.93 11.36 12.43
N ILE A 103 -12.45 12.54 12.80
CA ILE A 103 -11.84 13.39 13.84
C ILE A 103 -11.79 12.64 15.18
N LYS A 104 -12.91 12.03 15.59
CA LYS A 104 -12.96 11.24 16.83
C LYS A 104 -11.96 10.08 16.82
N LEU A 105 -11.80 9.39 15.69
CA LEU A 105 -10.81 8.32 15.54
C LEU A 105 -9.38 8.85 15.62
N SER A 106 -9.07 9.97 14.96
CA SER A 106 -7.74 10.58 15.00
C SER A 106 -7.35 11.05 16.40
N VAL A 107 -8.29 11.64 17.15
CA VAL A 107 -8.06 12.02 18.56
C VAL A 107 -7.79 10.78 19.41
N LYS A 108 -8.63 9.74 19.28
CA LYS A 108 -8.48 8.50 20.06
C LYS A 108 -7.15 7.78 19.77
N ASN A 109 -6.71 7.79 18.52
CA ASN A 109 -5.49 7.11 18.09
C ASN A 109 -4.24 7.99 18.12
N LEU A 110 -4.33 9.23 18.63
CA LEU A 110 -3.23 10.21 18.65
C LEU A 110 -2.52 10.35 17.28
N SER A 111 -3.32 10.39 16.21
CA SER A 111 -2.81 10.39 14.85
C SER A 111 -2.10 11.70 14.51
N ASN A 112 -1.00 11.63 13.75
CA ASN A 112 -0.33 12.82 13.23
C ASN A 112 -1.24 13.56 12.24
N LEU A 113 -1.62 14.79 12.58
CA LEU A 113 -2.53 15.61 11.77
C LEU A 113 -1.83 16.34 10.61
N THR A 114 -0.52 16.60 10.75
CA THR A 114 0.29 17.35 9.78
C THR A 114 1.56 16.57 9.40
N PRO A 115 1.43 15.34 8.88
CA PRO A 115 2.58 14.57 8.44
C PRO A 115 3.21 15.22 7.20
N HIS A 116 4.54 15.11 7.08
CA HIS A 116 5.26 15.62 5.92
C HIS A 116 4.81 14.92 4.63
N PRO A 117 4.58 15.63 3.51
CA PRO A 117 4.05 15.03 2.27
C PRO A 117 4.87 13.86 1.73
N ALA A 118 6.21 13.92 1.85
CA ALA A 118 7.06 12.79 1.45
C ALA A 118 6.80 11.55 2.30
N TYR A 119 6.64 11.71 3.62
CA TYR A 119 6.36 10.59 4.51
C TYR A 119 5.00 9.95 4.19
N VAL A 120 4.00 10.77 3.87
CA VAL A 120 2.69 10.30 3.39
C VAL A 120 2.84 9.52 2.07
N PHE A 121 3.61 10.05 1.13
CA PHE A 121 3.83 9.41 -0.17
C PHE A 121 4.39 7.99 -0.02
N PHE A 122 5.47 7.84 0.75
CA PHE A 122 6.17 6.57 0.94
C PHE A 122 5.40 5.59 1.83
N HIS A 123 4.83 6.05 2.95
CA HIS A 123 4.40 5.14 4.03
C HIS A 123 2.89 5.08 4.27
N TYR A 124 2.11 6.08 3.88
CA TYR A 124 0.70 6.12 4.27
C TYR A 124 -0.18 5.40 3.26
N SER A 125 -0.85 4.34 3.71
CA SER A 125 -1.92 3.68 2.94
C SER A 125 -3.22 4.50 2.92
N HIS A 126 -3.41 5.39 3.90
CA HIS A 126 -4.58 6.26 4.02
C HIS A 126 -4.19 7.73 3.88
N PRO A 127 -4.97 8.58 3.20
CA PRO A 127 -4.70 10.00 3.16
C PRO A 127 -4.85 10.62 4.55
N PRO A 128 -4.03 11.63 4.93
CA PRO A 128 -4.19 12.38 6.16
C PRO A 128 -5.61 12.94 6.32
N ILE A 129 -6.09 13.02 7.56
CA ILE A 129 -7.46 13.45 7.86
C ILE A 129 -7.80 14.82 7.26
N LEU A 130 -6.86 15.77 7.26
CA LEU A 130 -7.07 17.09 6.67
C LEU A 130 -7.36 17.01 5.16
N GLN A 131 -6.72 16.10 4.44
CA GLN A 131 -6.97 15.88 3.01
C GLN A 131 -8.33 15.23 2.77
N ARG A 132 -8.71 14.25 3.61
CA ARG A 132 -10.04 13.59 3.53
C ARG A 132 -11.17 14.56 3.88
N LYS A 133 -10.98 15.38 4.91
CA LYS A 133 -11.93 16.43 5.31
C LYS A 133 -12.19 17.40 4.16
N LYS A 134 -11.13 17.92 3.54
CA LYS A 134 -11.24 18.81 2.38
C LYS A 134 -12.05 18.15 1.24
N ALA A 135 -11.69 16.93 0.85
CA ALA A 135 -12.41 16.19 -0.20
C ALA A 135 -13.87 15.86 0.13
N LEU A 136 -14.24 15.78 1.42
CA LEU A 136 -15.62 15.57 1.86
C LEU A 136 -16.41 16.88 1.93
N GLU A 137 -15.75 18.03 2.07
CA GLU A 137 -16.35 19.36 2.06
C GLU A 137 -16.60 19.87 0.64
N ASP A 138 -15.71 19.55 -0.31
CA ASP A 138 -15.86 19.82 -1.76
C ASP A 138 -16.99 18.99 -2.40
#